data_AF-A0A8J5H018-F1
#
_entry.id   AF-A0A8J5H018-F1
#
_cell.length_a   1.000
_cell.length_b   1.000
_cell.length_c   1.000
_cell.angle_alpha   90.00
_cell.angle_beta   90.00
_cell.angle_gamma   90.00
#
_symmetry.space_group_name_H-M   'P 1'
#
loop_
_entity.id
_entity.type
_entity.pdbx_description
1 polymer ?
#
loop_
_entity_poly.entity_id
_entity_poly.type
_entity_poly.pdbx_seq_one_letter_code
_entity_poly.pdbx_strand_id
1 'polypeptide(L)'
;MWLPRGVQISPRPLHSHPTHPNSLASHVSSGSQGDLASRRRASTGRAKQRSKKKDGGLLFVRDGIREAEGCGDSRDGHLLPADLRTTGWRVFGVLFIISIDLGLWRWFCPGWIEALEAHDGASKGKYTIGLGQDCMAFCTDVEDVISMSLTVVTSLLKKYQIDPKQIGRLEVGSETVIDKSKSIKTWIMQIFEEYDNTDVEGVDSTNACYGGTAALFNCVNWVESNSWDGRYGLVVCTDSGVYAEGPARPTGGAAAVAMLIGPNAPICFESKYRGTHMSHVYDFYKPNLASEYPLVQKGFARLYFNDFLRNTSVVEKDVKEKLEPFTKLSGDESYESRDLEKASQQVAKPLYDAKVQPSTLLPKQLGNMYTASLYAAFASVIHNKHKTLVGQRIVMFSYGSGLTSTMFSFKLQNGQHPFSLPNIASVLNVSEKLERRHVVSPEKFVETLKLMEHRYGAKDFETSRDTNLLTPGTFYLVNVDSMYRRYYARKNVEEATHGENGSLANGH
;
A
#
# COMPACT_ATOMS: atom_id res chain seq x y z
N MET A 1 -34.87 -14.67 -23.56
CA MET A 1 -34.63 -15.45 -24.81
C MET A 1 -33.14 -15.40 -25.13
N TRP A 2 -32.66 -16.21 -26.08
CA TRP A 2 -31.24 -16.57 -26.28
C TRP A 2 -30.22 -15.43 -26.53
N LEU A 3 -28.95 -15.75 -26.24
CA LEU A 3 -27.74 -15.08 -26.75
C LEU A 3 -27.55 -15.30 -28.26
N PRO A 4 -26.60 -14.61 -28.90
CA PRO A 4 -25.43 -15.39 -29.34
C PRO A 4 -24.05 -14.73 -29.08
N ARG A 5 -23.03 -15.59 -29.00
CA ARG A 5 -21.60 -15.24 -29.18
C ARG A 5 -21.35 -15.03 -30.70
N GLY A 6 -20.30 -14.38 -31.22
CA GLY A 6 -19.04 -13.85 -30.68
C GLY A 6 -17.93 -14.06 -31.73
N VAL A 7 -16.94 -13.17 -31.84
CA VAL A 7 -15.93 -13.23 -32.93
C VAL A 7 -14.52 -12.99 -32.38
N GLN A 8 -13.58 -13.88 -32.72
CA GLN A 8 -12.14 -13.67 -32.56
C GLN A 8 -11.56 -12.94 -33.78
N ILE A 9 -10.52 -12.12 -33.59
CA ILE A 9 -9.68 -11.63 -34.69
C ILE A 9 -8.23 -12.03 -34.40
N SER A 10 -7.63 -12.77 -35.34
CA SER A 10 -6.19 -13.04 -35.38
C SER A 10 -5.56 -12.31 -36.58
N PRO A 11 -4.32 -11.80 -36.47
CA PRO A 11 -3.70 -11.00 -37.52
C PRO A 11 -3.19 -11.87 -38.68
N ARG A 12 -3.36 -11.38 -39.92
CA ARG A 12 -2.67 -11.90 -41.11
C ARG A 12 -1.62 -10.87 -41.61
N PRO A 13 -0.53 -11.32 -42.25
CA PRO A 13 0.58 -10.46 -42.65
C PRO A 13 0.32 -9.69 -43.96
N LEU A 14 1.03 -8.59 -44.13
CA LEU A 14 1.11 -7.83 -45.39
C LEU A 14 2.11 -8.49 -46.36
N HIS A 15 1.70 -8.63 -47.63
CA HIS A 15 2.59 -8.91 -48.76
C HIS A 15 2.50 -7.77 -49.79
N SER A 16 3.53 -7.66 -50.63
CA SER A 16 3.85 -6.49 -51.46
C SER A 16 3.50 -6.68 -52.95
N HIS A 17 2.95 -5.63 -53.58
CA HIS A 17 3.13 -5.17 -54.98
C HIS A 17 2.92 -6.18 -56.16
N PRO A 18 2.30 -5.73 -57.27
CA PRO A 18 3.08 -5.01 -58.30
C PRO A 18 2.38 -3.77 -58.93
N THR A 19 3.03 -3.24 -59.97
CA THR A 19 2.88 -1.93 -60.66
C THR A 19 2.03 -1.96 -61.93
N HIS A 20 1.59 -0.78 -62.44
CA HIS A 20 1.78 -0.33 -63.86
C HIS A 20 1.42 1.18 -64.06
N PRO A 21 1.70 1.87 -65.20
CA PRO A 21 2.49 3.13 -65.13
C PRO A 21 2.00 4.33 -66.00
N ASN A 22 2.92 5.29 -66.22
CA ASN A 22 2.90 6.50 -67.09
C ASN A 22 2.23 7.75 -66.45
N SER A 23 2.81 8.96 -66.52
CA SER A 23 3.54 9.57 -67.65
C SER A 23 4.72 10.50 -67.31
N LEU A 24 5.58 10.69 -68.33
CA LEU A 24 6.56 11.76 -68.64
C LEU A 24 6.67 13.02 -67.74
N ALA A 25 7.88 13.34 -67.27
CA ALA A 25 8.71 14.49 -67.70
C ALA A 25 10.09 14.48 -66.99
N SER A 26 11.12 15.15 -67.54
CA SER A 26 12.51 15.02 -67.05
C SER A 26 13.36 16.31 -67.11
N HIS A 27 14.19 16.51 -66.08
CA HIS A 27 15.48 17.23 -66.11
C HIS A 27 16.42 16.47 -65.15
N VAL A 28 17.48 15.78 -65.61
CA VAL A 28 18.77 16.29 -66.12
C VAL A 28 19.65 16.89 -65.01
N SER A 29 20.51 16.05 -64.42
CA SER A 29 21.97 16.12 -64.61
C SER A 29 22.65 14.89 -63.98
N SER A 30 23.80 14.46 -64.52
CA SER A 30 24.48 13.22 -64.09
C SER A 30 26.00 13.37 -64.06
N GLY A 31 26.65 12.78 -63.06
CA GLY A 31 28.10 12.65 -62.93
C GLY A 31 28.48 12.33 -61.48
N SER A 32 29.49 11.50 -61.19
CA SER A 32 30.30 10.62 -62.05
C SER A 32 30.84 9.44 -61.23
N GLN A 33 31.48 8.46 -61.88
CA GLN A 33 31.99 7.22 -61.26
C GLN A 33 33.12 7.45 -60.25
N GLY A 34 33.33 6.46 -59.36
CA GLY A 34 34.45 6.43 -58.40
C GLY A 34 34.45 5.19 -57.51
N ASP A 35 34.85 4.03 -58.06
CA ASP A 35 35.00 2.78 -57.30
C ASP A 35 36.20 2.82 -56.33
N LEU A 36 36.02 2.29 -55.11
CA LEU A 36 37.03 1.50 -54.40
C LEU A 36 36.43 0.81 -53.16
N ALA A 37 36.51 -0.52 -53.11
CA ALA A 37 35.83 -1.33 -52.10
C ALA A 37 36.75 -1.78 -50.95
N SER A 38 36.28 -1.71 -49.70
CA SER A 38 36.76 -2.60 -48.62
C SER A 38 35.76 -2.85 -47.48
N ARG A 39 35.21 -4.08 -47.49
CA ARG A 39 34.80 -4.91 -46.34
C ARG A 39 34.41 -4.21 -45.01
N ARG A 40 33.11 -4.21 -44.69
CA ARG A 40 32.63 -4.43 -43.30
C ARG A 40 31.53 -5.48 -43.27
N ARG A 41 31.61 -6.41 -42.32
CA ARG A 41 30.54 -7.37 -42.01
C ARG A 41 29.42 -6.65 -41.28
N ALA A 42 28.17 -6.78 -41.72
CA ALA A 42 27.01 -6.38 -40.95
C ALA A 42 26.56 -7.52 -40.03
N SER A 43 26.64 -7.33 -38.71
CA SER A 43 25.98 -8.19 -37.72
C SER A 43 24.71 -7.51 -37.20
N THR A 44 23.60 -8.23 -37.18
CA THR A 44 22.26 -7.69 -36.92
C THR A 44 21.97 -7.53 -35.41
N GLY A 45 22.41 -6.41 -34.84
CA GLY A 45 22.13 -6.03 -33.44
C GLY A 45 20.71 -5.48 -33.22
N ARG A 46 19.71 -6.35 -33.07
CA ARG A 46 18.30 -5.94 -32.84
C ARG A 46 18.08 -5.50 -31.38
N ALA A 47 18.24 -4.21 -31.10
CA ALA A 47 18.08 -3.64 -29.76
C ALA A 47 16.67 -3.89 -29.18
N LYS A 48 16.61 -4.45 -27.96
CA LYS A 48 15.37 -4.59 -27.18
C LYS A 48 15.33 -3.49 -26.11
N GLN A 49 14.50 -2.47 -26.31
CA GLN A 49 14.11 -1.58 -25.21
C GLN A 49 13.45 -2.39 -24.09
N ARG A 50 13.80 -2.07 -22.83
CA ARG A 50 13.22 -2.65 -21.62
C ARG A 50 12.79 -1.53 -20.69
N SER A 51 11.48 -1.31 -20.56
CA SER A 51 10.93 -0.42 -19.54
C SER A 51 11.03 -1.06 -18.15
N LYS A 52 11.11 -0.23 -17.10
CA LYS A 52 11.25 -0.62 -15.69
C LYS A 52 10.08 -0.05 -14.88
N LYS A 53 9.62 -0.80 -13.88
CA LYS A 53 8.44 -0.49 -13.05
C LYS A 53 8.83 -0.31 -11.58
N LYS A 54 7.97 0.33 -10.79
CA LYS A 54 8.17 0.64 -9.37
C LYS A 54 6.83 0.50 -8.65
N ASP A 55 6.76 -0.33 -7.60
CA ASP A 55 5.60 -0.43 -6.73
C ASP A 55 6.08 -0.59 -5.27
N GLY A 56 5.53 0.20 -4.33
CA GLY A 56 5.82 0.09 -2.90
C GLY A 56 6.07 1.43 -2.18
N GLY A 57 5.49 1.54 -0.98
CA GLY A 57 5.74 2.63 -0.04
C GLY A 57 7.04 2.47 0.75
N LEU A 58 7.45 3.52 1.46
CA LEU A 58 8.70 3.63 2.22
C LEU A 58 8.42 4.20 3.62
N LEU A 59 9.23 3.84 4.62
CA LEU A 59 9.04 4.28 6.00
C LEU A 59 10.37 4.47 6.75
N PHE A 60 10.51 5.57 7.49
CA PHE A 60 11.73 5.98 8.18
C PHE A 60 11.48 6.58 9.56
N VAL A 61 12.37 6.34 10.53
CA VAL A 61 12.39 7.04 11.83
C VAL A 61 13.59 8.01 11.89
N ARG A 62 13.37 9.29 12.18
CA ARG A 62 14.42 10.33 12.30
C ARG A 62 14.45 10.94 13.71
N ASP A 63 15.62 10.83 14.32
CA ASP A 63 15.95 11.39 15.63
C ASP A 63 16.04 12.92 15.62
N GLY A 64 15.73 13.51 16.78
CA GLY A 64 15.70 14.96 16.97
C GLY A 64 17.10 15.59 16.99
N ILE A 65 17.22 16.73 16.32
CA ILE A 65 18.37 17.64 16.48
C ILE A 65 18.12 18.49 17.73
N ARG A 66 19.18 18.75 18.52
CA ARG A 66 19.15 19.80 19.55
C ARG A 66 19.18 21.16 18.86
N GLU A 67 18.12 21.95 18.99
CA GLU A 67 18.18 23.36 18.66
C GLU A 67 19.00 24.10 19.73
N ALA A 68 19.74 25.13 19.31
CA ALA A 68 20.60 25.91 20.19
C ALA A 68 19.93 27.25 20.54
N GLU A 69 20.08 27.67 21.81
CA GLU A 69 19.59 28.97 22.26
C GLU A 69 20.41 30.11 21.63
N GLY A 70 19.74 31.17 21.16
CA GLY A 70 20.36 32.30 20.47
C GLY A 70 19.56 33.59 20.66
N CYS A 71 20.11 34.52 21.45
CA CYS A 71 19.47 35.77 21.90
C CYS A 71 19.32 36.82 20.78
N GLY A 72 18.34 37.73 20.90
CA GLY A 72 18.23 38.94 20.07
C GLY A 72 16.93 39.75 20.25
N ASP A 73 16.80 40.56 21.32
CA ASP A 73 15.75 41.60 21.41
C ASP A 73 16.14 42.81 20.55
N SER A 74 15.22 43.24 19.69
CA SER A 74 15.19 44.62 19.17
C SER A 74 13.76 45.00 18.79
N ARG A 75 13.40 46.24 19.07
CA ARG A 75 12.05 46.77 18.95
C ARG A 75 12.06 47.89 17.93
N ASP A 76 11.03 47.95 17.10
CA ASP A 76 10.29 49.19 16.87
C ASP A 76 8.92 48.87 16.27
N GLY A 77 7.95 49.77 16.44
CA GLY A 77 6.54 49.44 16.25
C GLY A 77 5.75 50.44 15.43
N HIS A 78 4.72 49.95 14.74
CA HIS A 78 3.60 50.75 14.26
C HIS A 78 2.28 50.20 14.81
N LEU A 79 1.45 51.10 15.32
CA LEU A 79 0.18 50.79 15.97
C LEU A 79 -0.94 50.59 14.95
N LEU A 80 -1.68 49.50 15.09
CA LEU A 80 -2.99 49.28 14.48
C LEU A 80 -3.97 48.75 15.56
N PRO A 81 -5.30 48.96 15.41
CA PRO A 81 -6.24 48.96 16.53
C PRO A 81 -6.28 47.68 17.37
N ALA A 82 -6.38 47.85 18.68
CA ALA A 82 -6.31 46.77 19.66
C ALA A 82 -7.70 46.26 20.07
N ASP A 83 -8.43 45.61 19.14
CA ASP A 83 -9.69 44.91 19.49
C ASP A 83 -9.95 43.61 18.68
N LEU A 84 -8.86 42.94 18.28
CA LEU A 84 -8.89 41.62 17.59
C LEU A 84 -7.86 40.62 18.17
N ARG A 85 -7.43 40.83 19.43
CA ARG A 85 -6.32 40.06 20.05
C ARG A 85 -6.75 39.10 21.18
N THR A 86 -8.03 38.78 21.29
CA THR A 86 -8.59 37.92 22.36
C THR A 86 -9.37 36.69 21.88
N THR A 87 -9.67 36.58 20.58
CA THR A 87 -10.05 35.28 19.96
C THR A 87 -8.80 34.41 19.90
N GLY A 88 -8.55 33.69 20.99
CA GLY A 88 -7.34 32.89 21.16
C GLY A 88 -7.19 31.85 20.06
N TRP A 89 -6.11 31.96 19.28
CA TRP A 89 -5.62 30.90 18.41
C TRP A 89 -5.19 29.71 19.29
N ARG A 90 -6.16 28.87 19.64
CA ARG A 90 -5.88 27.60 20.32
C ARG A 90 -4.92 26.82 19.44
N VAL A 91 -3.78 26.44 20.02
CA VAL A 91 -2.86 25.48 19.38
C VAL A 91 -3.60 24.15 19.34
N PHE A 92 -4.31 23.89 18.25
CA PHE A 92 -5.10 22.66 18.09
C PHE A 92 -4.17 21.45 18.23
N GLY A 93 -4.51 20.57 19.19
CA GLY A 93 -3.69 19.42 19.56
C GLY A 93 -3.55 18.48 18.38
N VAL A 94 -2.35 18.48 17.79
CA VAL A 94 -2.07 17.92 16.45
C VAL A 94 -2.53 16.46 16.36
N LEU A 95 -3.19 16.15 15.24
CA LEU A 95 -4.18 15.08 15.16
C LEU A 95 -3.60 13.74 14.61
N PHE A 96 -4.43 12.69 14.66
CA PHE A 96 -4.43 11.46 13.83
C PHE A 96 -3.80 10.15 14.35
N ILE A 97 -4.25 9.05 13.72
CA ILE A 97 -4.00 7.63 14.01
C ILE A 97 -4.05 7.33 15.52
N ILE A 98 -5.26 7.41 16.05
CA ILE A 98 -5.61 7.07 17.43
C ILE A 98 -5.49 5.56 17.69
N SER A 99 -5.64 4.76 16.64
CA SER A 99 -5.61 3.31 16.64
C SER A 99 -5.07 2.78 15.32
N ILE A 100 -4.44 1.60 15.34
CA ILE A 100 -4.39 0.71 14.19
C ILE A 100 -4.91 -0.65 14.66
N ASP A 101 -5.86 -1.22 13.95
CA ASP A 101 -6.09 -2.68 13.99
C ASP A 101 -5.85 -3.28 12.60
N LEU A 102 -5.62 -4.59 12.57
CA LEU A 102 -5.32 -5.38 11.39
C LEU A 102 -6.30 -6.55 11.32
N GLY A 103 -6.94 -6.76 10.18
CA GLY A 103 -7.56 -8.04 9.83
C GLY A 103 -6.56 -9.19 9.99
N LEU A 104 -7.03 -10.41 10.20
CA LEU A 104 -6.19 -11.49 10.73
C LEU A 104 -5.94 -12.60 9.70
N TRP A 105 -4.86 -12.43 8.94
CA TRP A 105 -4.29 -13.39 7.97
C TRP A 105 -4.05 -14.73 8.63
N ARG A 106 -4.48 -15.82 8.01
CA ARG A 106 -4.37 -17.14 8.63
C ARG A 106 -3.68 -18.22 7.81
N TRP A 107 -2.81 -17.82 6.89
CA TRP A 107 -1.92 -18.71 6.14
C TRP A 107 -0.41 -18.41 6.41
N PHE A 108 0.46 -19.44 6.37
CA PHE A 108 1.67 -19.60 7.24
C PHE A 108 2.69 -20.62 6.64
N CYS A 109 3.96 -20.84 7.05
CA CYS A 109 4.88 -20.29 8.09
C CYS A 109 6.36 -20.28 7.55
N PRO A 110 7.51 -20.44 8.29
CA PRO A 110 8.81 -20.07 7.74
C PRO A 110 9.27 -21.12 6.74
N GLY A 111 9.96 -20.70 5.67
CA GLY A 111 10.25 -21.61 4.57
C GLY A 111 9.00 -21.99 3.75
N TRP A 112 7.81 -21.44 4.01
CA TRP A 112 6.69 -21.57 3.07
C TRP A 112 7.00 -20.92 1.72
N ILE A 113 7.67 -19.77 1.74
CA ILE A 113 8.19 -19.15 0.52
C ILE A 113 9.31 -20.01 -0.11
N GLU A 114 10.11 -20.77 0.66
CA GLU A 114 11.05 -21.76 0.10
C GLU A 114 10.35 -22.99 -0.48
N ALA A 115 9.20 -23.40 0.09
CA ALA A 115 8.34 -24.45 -0.46
C ALA A 115 7.63 -23.97 -1.75
N LEU A 116 7.25 -22.70 -1.82
CA LEU A 116 6.76 -22.07 -3.05
C LEU A 116 7.88 -21.92 -4.09
N GLU A 117 9.12 -21.61 -3.68
CA GLU A 117 10.29 -21.68 -4.58
C GLU A 117 10.43 -23.09 -5.17
N ALA A 118 10.31 -24.14 -4.36
CA ALA A 118 10.38 -25.53 -4.83
C ALA A 118 9.20 -25.92 -5.74
N HIS A 119 7.98 -25.51 -5.40
CA HIS A 119 6.76 -25.78 -6.19
C HIS A 119 6.79 -25.08 -7.56
N ASP A 120 7.23 -23.81 -7.61
CA ASP A 120 7.37 -23.03 -8.84
C ASP A 120 8.58 -23.46 -9.71
N GLY A 121 9.43 -24.39 -9.23
CA GLY A 121 10.70 -24.74 -9.88
C GLY A 121 11.73 -23.60 -9.88
N ALA A 122 11.64 -22.69 -8.92
CA ALA A 122 12.55 -21.55 -8.76
C ALA A 122 13.89 -21.95 -8.13
N SER A 123 14.93 -21.17 -8.41
CA SER A 123 16.22 -21.27 -7.71
C SER A 123 16.07 -20.84 -6.24
N LYS A 124 16.59 -21.64 -5.30
CA LYS A 124 16.59 -21.31 -3.87
C LYS A 124 17.08 -19.88 -3.61
N GLY A 125 16.32 -19.13 -2.81
CA GLY A 125 16.59 -17.73 -2.48
C GLY A 125 15.98 -16.72 -3.45
N LYS A 126 15.36 -17.12 -4.58
CA LYS A 126 14.71 -16.20 -5.54
C LYS A 126 13.65 -15.32 -4.87
N TYR A 127 12.88 -15.88 -3.96
CA TYR A 127 11.82 -15.19 -3.24
C TYR A 127 12.29 -14.75 -1.85
N THR A 128 12.89 -15.64 -1.05
CA THR A 128 13.32 -15.30 0.33
C THR A 128 14.41 -14.23 0.39
N ILE A 129 15.34 -14.21 -0.58
CA ILE A 129 16.43 -13.22 -0.66
C ILE A 129 16.17 -12.22 -1.80
N GLY A 130 15.75 -12.71 -2.97
CA GLY A 130 15.55 -11.90 -4.18
C GLY A 130 14.32 -10.99 -4.15
N LEU A 131 13.28 -11.33 -3.38
CA LEU A 131 12.17 -10.43 -3.03
C LEU A 131 12.28 -9.93 -1.59
N GLY A 132 12.91 -10.71 -0.71
CA GLY A 132 12.96 -10.45 0.72
C GLY A 132 11.68 -10.86 1.45
N GLN A 133 10.92 -11.82 0.93
CA GLN A 133 9.63 -12.27 1.49
C GLN A 133 9.78 -13.57 2.29
N ASP A 134 9.21 -13.63 3.51
CA ASP A 134 9.23 -14.82 4.37
C ASP A 134 7.96 -15.66 4.23
N CYS A 135 6.80 -14.98 4.13
CA CYS A 135 5.45 -15.54 4.08
C CYS A 135 4.53 -14.61 3.27
N MET A 136 3.45 -15.16 2.69
CA MET A 136 2.42 -14.41 1.97
C MET A 136 1.04 -14.76 2.51
N ALA A 137 0.21 -13.73 2.73
CA ALA A 137 -1.20 -13.88 3.12
C ALA A 137 -2.11 -13.92 1.88
N PHE A 138 -3.24 -14.61 1.97
CA PHE A 138 -4.27 -14.63 0.93
C PHE A 138 -5.65 -14.88 1.55
N CYS A 139 -6.71 -14.53 0.81
CA CYS A 139 -8.10 -14.83 1.17
C CYS A 139 -8.53 -16.18 0.56
N THR A 140 -9.33 -16.97 1.28
CA THR A 140 -10.12 -18.07 0.69
C THR A 140 -11.50 -17.56 0.23
N ASP A 141 -12.36 -18.46 -0.25
CA ASP A 141 -13.68 -18.07 -0.78
C ASP A 141 -14.66 -17.56 0.29
N VAL A 142 -14.32 -17.65 1.58
CA VAL A 142 -15.07 -17.04 2.70
C VAL A 142 -14.57 -15.64 3.09
N GLU A 143 -13.48 -15.12 2.52
CA GLU A 143 -12.92 -13.80 2.85
C GLU A 143 -12.84 -12.86 1.63
N ASP A 144 -13.23 -11.60 1.81
CA ASP A 144 -13.06 -10.52 0.82
C ASP A 144 -12.81 -9.16 1.49
N VAL A 145 -12.55 -8.12 0.70
CA VAL A 145 -12.24 -6.77 1.23
C VAL A 145 -13.37 -6.15 2.05
N ILE A 146 -14.61 -6.58 1.89
CA ILE A 146 -15.74 -6.14 2.72
C ILE A 146 -15.71 -6.90 4.05
N SER A 147 -15.55 -8.23 4.04
CA SER A 147 -15.50 -9.02 5.27
C SER A 147 -14.27 -8.69 6.13
N MET A 148 -13.12 -8.42 5.50
CA MET A 148 -11.91 -7.94 6.16
C MET A 148 -12.12 -6.53 6.75
N SER A 149 -12.82 -5.63 6.04
CA SER A 149 -13.17 -4.29 6.52
C SER A 149 -14.11 -4.31 7.72
N LEU A 150 -15.22 -5.07 7.63
CA LEU A 150 -16.17 -5.25 8.73
C LEU A 150 -15.47 -5.81 9.98
N THR A 151 -14.58 -6.79 9.81
CA THR A 151 -13.78 -7.36 10.88
C THR A 151 -12.87 -6.33 11.54
N VAL A 152 -12.08 -5.58 10.77
CA VAL A 152 -11.08 -4.66 11.33
C VAL A 152 -11.72 -3.42 11.97
N VAL A 153 -12.83 -2.91 11.40
CA VAL A 153 -13.63 -1.82 12.00
C VAL A 153 -14.26 -2.26 13.31
N THR A 154 -14.98 -3.39 13.33
CA THR A 154 -15.65 -3.87 14.55
C THR A 154 -14.64 -4.22 15.65
N SER A 155 -13.47 -4.75 15.27
CA SER A 155 -12.36 -5.04 16.18
C SER A 155 -11.76 -3.76 16.78
N LEU A 156 -11.54 -2.72 15.97
CA LEU A 156 -11.08 -1.41 16.45
C LEU A 156 -12.09 -0.81 17.45
N LEU A 157 -13.36 -0.70 17.06
CA LEU A 157 -14.39 -0.07 17.88
C LEU A 157 -14.53 -0.80 19.23
N LYS A 158 -14.59 -2.14 19.23
CA LYS A 158 -14.68 -2.96 20.44
C LYS A 158 -13.46 -2.81 21.35
N LYS A 159 -12.23 -2.90 20.83
CA LYS A 159 -11.01 -2.92 21.66
C LYS A 159 -10.67 -1.55 22.26
N TYR A 160 -11.00 -0.46 21.56
CA TYR A 160 -10.80 0.90 22.06
C TYR A 160 -12.03 1.48 22.78
N GLN A 161 -13.13 0.70 22.87
CA GLN A 161 -14.40 1.10 23.50
C GLN A 161 -14.97 2.40 22.90
N ILE A 162 -14.92 2.49 21.57
CA ILE A 162 -15.47 3.61 20.80
C ILE A 162 -16.95 3.32 20.52
N ASP A 163 -17.82 4.17 21.06
CA ASP A 163 -19.23 4.24 20.67
C ASP A 163 -19.33 4.54 19.16
N PRO A 164 -19.99 3.68 18.35
CA PRO A 164 -20.15 3.91 16.91
C PRO A 164 -20.82 5.24 16.55
N LYS A 165 -21.60 5.85 17.44
CA LYS A 165 -22.17 7.21 17.26
C LYS A 165 -21.12 8.31 17.24
N GLN A 166 -19.92 8.05 17.77
CA GLN A 166 -18.80 8.99 17.77
C GLN A 166 -17.99 8.96 16.46
N ILE A 167 -18.46 8.29 15.41
CA ILE A 167 -17.87 8.39 14.06
C ILE A 167 -18.71 9.37 13.22
N GLY A 168 -18.09 10.43 12.72
CA GLY A 168 -18.73 11.43 11.83
C GLY A 168 -18.26 11.37 10.38
N ARG A 169 -17.12 10.72 10.12
CA ARG A 169 -16.64 10.42 8.76
C ARG A 169 -16.06 9.01 8.69
N LEU A 170 -16.36 8.29 7.62
CA LEU A 170 -15.80 6.99 7.29
C LEU A 170 -15.37 6.99 5.83
N GLU A 171 -14.10 6.72 5.55
CA GLU A 171 -13.58 6.69 4.17
C GLU A 171 -12.68 5.47 3.92
N VAL A 172 -12.85 4.83 2.76
CA VAL A 172 -12.15 3.59 2.41
C VAL A 172 -11.12 3.83 1.31
N GLY A 173 -9.88 3.41 1.52
CA GLY A 173 -8.88 3.27 0.48
C GLY A 173 -8.81 1.84 -0.04
N SER A 174 -8.97 1.64 -1.34
CA SER A 174 -8.82 0.33 -2.00
C SER A 174 -8.54 0.47 -3.50
N GLU A 175 -7.93 -0.55 -4.11
CA GLU A 175 -8.00 -0.79 -5.56
C GLU A 175 -8.67 -2.13 -5.94
N THR A 176 -9.16 -2.87 -4.93
CA THR A 176 -9.84 -4.16 -5.07
C THR A 176 -11.33 -3.94 -5.35
N VAL A 177 -11.64 -3.54 -6.59
CA VAL A 177 -13.01 -3.21 -7.04
C VAL A 177 -13.92 -4.44 -7.02
N ILE A 178 -14.87 -4.48 -6.08
CA ILE A 178 -15.94 -5.49 -5.99
C ILE A 178 -17.19 -5.08 -6.79
N ASP A 179 -17.56 -3.80 -6.73
CA ASP A 179 -18.63 -3.17 -7.52
C ASP A 179 -18.10 -1.85 -8.10
N LYS A 180 -18.64 -1.40 -9.24
CA LYS A 180 -18.18 -0.19 -9.97
C LYS A 180 -18.85 1.11 -9.51
N SER A 181 -19.85 1.03 -8.62
CA SER A 181 -20.68 2.14 -8.17
C SER A 181 -21.02 2.05 -6.67
N LYS A 182 -21.34 0.85 -6.15
CA LYS A 182 -21.54 0.65 -4.70
C LYS A 182 -20.19 0.54 -3.99
N SER A 183 -19.82 1.62 -3.30
CA SER A 183 -18.56 1.73 -2.56
C SER A 183 -18.51 0.81 -1.32
N ILE A 184 -17.32 0.35 -0.94
CA ILE A 184 -17.05 -0.47 0.26
C ILE A 184 -17.50 0.25 1.53
N LYS A 185 -17.36 1.58 1.61
CA LYS A 185 -17.93 2.41 2.69
C LYS A 185 -19.40 2.09 2.96
N THR A 186 -20.20 1.93 1.91
CA THR A 186 -21.64 1.61 1.99
C THR A 186 -21.95 0.14 2.32
N TRP A 187 -20.94 -0.72 2.47
CA TRP A 187 -21.09 -2.03 3.11
C TRP A 187 -20.73 -1.96 4.60
N ILE A 188 -19.78 -1.11 4.98
CA ILE A 188 -19.38 -0.91 6.38
C ILE A 188 -20.47 -0.17 7.18
N MET A 189 -21.31 0.65 6.52
CA MET A 189 -22.42 1.38 7.17
C MET A 189 -23.38 0.48 7.97
N GLN A 190 -23.52 -0.81 7.64
CA GLN A 190 -24.30 -1.79 8.42
C GLN A 190 -23.92 -1.81 9.91
N ILE A 191 -22.64 -1.60 10.24
CA ILE A 191 -22.14 -1.52 11.64
C ILE A 191 -22.69 -0.27 12.37
N PHE A 192 -23.00 0.80 11.65
CA PHE A 192 -23.44 2.08 12.19
C PHE A 192 -24.97 2.25 12.13
N GLU A 193 -25.63 1.57 11.19
CA GLU A 193 -27.08 1.41 11.09
C GLU A 193 -27.65 0.70 12.33
N GLU A 194 -26.96 -0.32 12.87
CA GLU A 194 -27.27 -0.94 14.18
C GLU A 194 -27.35 0.06 15.37
N TYR A 195 -26.71 1.22 15.23
CA TYR A 195 -26.59 2.24 16.27
C TYR A 195 -27.32 3.54 15.91
N ASP A 196 -28.14 3.57 14.85
CA ASP A 196 -28.83 4.80 14.38
C ASP A 196 -27.84 5.96 14.07
N ASN A 197 -26.65 5.63 13.55
CA ASN A 197 -25.66 6.62 13.09
C ASN A 197 -25.49 6.57 11.56
N THR A 198 -26.49 7.11 10.84
CA THR A 198 -26.46 7.18 9.37
C THR A 198 -25.80 8.45 8.82
N ASP A 199 -25.75 9.52 9.61
CA ASP A 199 -25.10 10.78 9.25
C ASP A 199 -23.58 10.67 9.43
N VAL A 200 -22.93 10.05 8.45
CA VAL A 200 -21.48 9.80 8.43
C VAL A 200 -20.94 10.13 7.04
N GLU A 201 -20.05 11.13 6.96
CA GLU A 201 -19.40 11.54 5.71
C GLU A 201 -18.50 10.44 5.10
N GLY A 202 -18.06 10.64 3.86
CA GLY A 202 -17.03 9.83 3.19
C GLY A 202 -17.56 8.70 2.31
N VAL A 203 -16.67 8.22 1.44
CA VAL A 203 -16.92 7.23 0.37
C VAL A 203 -15.66 6.36 0.16
N ASP A 204 -15.38 5.87 -1.05
CA ASP A 204 -14.14 5.18 -1.40
C ASP A 204 -13.19 6.11 -2.18
N SER A 205 -11.89 5.98 -1.94
CA SER A 205 -10.79 6.74 -2.55
C SER A 205 -9.78 5.78 -3.21
N THR A 206 -9.56 5.92 -4.53
CA THR A 206 -8.77 4.96 -5.32
C THR A 206 -7.76 5.65 -6.25
N ASN A 207 -6.47 5.31 -6.08
CA ASN A 207 -5.47 5.32 -7.16
C ASN A 207 -4.41 4.25 -6.82
N ALA A 208 -4.66 3.01 -7.22
CA ALA A 208 -3.84 1.86 -6.82
C ALA A 208 -3.57 1.86 -5.30
N CYS A 209 -2.39 1.40 -4.87
CA CYS A 209 -1.90 1.43 -3.49
C CYS A 209 -1.92 2.81 -2.77
N TYR A 210 -2.19 3.93 -3.45
CA TYR A 210 -2.28 5.26 -2.81
C TYR A 210 -3.64 5.53 -2.14
N GLY A 211 -4.69 4.77 -2.47
CA GLY A 211 -6.06 5.04 -2.02
C GLY A 211 -6.22 5.27 -0.51
N GLY A 212 -5.55 4.45 0.31
CA GLY A 212 -5.54 4.60 1.78
C GLY A 212 -4.91 5.89 2.28
N THR A 213 -3.96 6.46 1.54
CA THR A 213 -3.33 7.74 1.85
C THR A 213 -4.17 8.93 1.39
N ALA A 214 -4.93 8.79 0.29
CA ALA A 214 -5.96 9.76 -0.06
C ALA A 214 -7.06 9.80 1.03
N ALA A 215 -7.59 8.64 1.42
CA ALA A 215 -8.60 8.55 2.50
C ALA A 215 -8.08 9.11 3.84
N LEU A 216 -6.81 8.82 4.20
CA LEU A 216 -6.16 9.45 5.35
C LEU A 216 -6.16 10.98 5.22
N PHE A 217 -5.69 11.54 4.10
CA PHE A 217 -5.62 12.99 3.93
C PHE A 217 -7.00 13.67 3.86
N ASN A 218 -8.02 12.98 3.37
CA ASN A 218 -9.38 13.51 3.33
C ASN A 218 -10.01 13.55 4.73
N CYS A 219 -9.86 12.47 5.53
CA CYS A 219 -10.22 12.49 6.94
C CYS A 219 -9.38 13.48 7.77
N VAL A 220 -8.11 13.69 7.40
CA VAL A 220 -7.24 14.73 7.98
C VAL A 220 -7.83 16.11 7.79
N ASN A 221 -8.06 16.48 6.53
CA ASN A 221 -8.59 17.78 6.16
C ASN A 221 -10.00 18.01 6.74
N TRP A 222 -10.81 16.96 6.87
CA TRP A 222 -12.16 17.03 7.46
C TRP A 222 -12.13 17.45 8.93
N VAL A 223 -11.32 16.82 9.78
CA VAL A 223 -11.20 17.21 11.21
C VAL A 223 -10.54 18.59 11.38
N GLU A 224 -9.68 19.00 10.44
CA GLU A 224 -9.12 20.36 10.39
C GLU A 224 -10.09 21.42 9.78
N SER A 225 -11.32 21.04 9.35
CA SER A 225 -12.25 21.93 8.63
C SER A 225 -13.35 22.55 9.49
N ASN A 226 -13.96 23.62 8.96
CA ASN A 226 -15.18 24.22 9.50
C ASN A 226 -16.42 23.31 9.45
N SER A 227 -16.35 22.17 8.73
CA SER A 227 -17.42 21.16 8.69
C SER A 227 -17.24 20.08 9.77
N TRP A 228 -16.18 20.15 10.59
CA TRP A 228 -15.98 19.18 11.66
C TRP A 228 -17.04 19.36 12.77
N ASP A 229 -17.70 18.25 13.10
CA ASP A 229 -18.83 18.16 14.04
C ASP A 229 -18.41 17.75 15.47
N GLY A 230 -17.11 17.53 15.71
CA GLY A 230 -16.57 17.03 16.97
C GLY A 230 -16.36 15.52 17.04
N ARG A 231 -16.92 14.72 16.11
CA ARG A 231 -16.80 13.26 16.06
C ARG A 231 -15.46 12.82 15.45
N TYR A 232 -15.11 11.54 15.63
CA TYR A 232 -13.93 10.96 14.99
C TYR A 232 -14.15 10.70 13.49
N GLY A 233 -13.08 10.81 12.72
CA GLY A 233 -12.98 10.17 11.42
C GLY A 233 -12.52 8.72 11.57
N LEU A 234 -12.82 7.90 10.57
CA LEU A 234 -12.38 6.50 10.48
C LEU A 234 -11.91 6.23 9.05
N VAL A 235 -10.68 5.73 8.91
CA VAL A 235 -10.06 5.41 7.62
C VAL A 235 -9.85 3.91 7.56
N VAL A 236 -10.28 3.28 6.47
CA VAL A 236 -10.06 1.83 6.24
C VAL A 236 -9.24 1.65 4.97
N CYS A 237 -8.05 1.08 5.06
CA CYS A 237 -7.27 0.66 3.89
C CYS A 237 -7.49 -0.83 3.70
N THR A 238 -8.01 -1.29 2.56
CA THR A 238 -8.31 -2.72 2.34
C THR A 238 -8.01 -3.18 0.91
N ASP A 239 -7.31 -4.29 0.77
CA ASP A 239 -7.05 -4.93 -0.53
C ASP A 239 -6.80 -6.44 -0.40
N SER A 240 -7.10 -7.17 -1.47
CA SER A 240 -6.74 -8.58 -1.66
C SER A 240 -5.94 -8.75 -2.96
N GLY A 241 -4.62 -8.77 -2.82
CA GLY A 241 -3.62 -8.79 -3.87
C GLY A 241 -3.29 -10.18 -4.40
N VAL A 242 -4.16 -10.72 -5.25
CA VAL A 242 -3.94 -12.00 -5.95
C VAL A 242 -3.48 -11.74 -7.39
N TYR A 243 -2.43 -12.44 -7.82
CA TYR A 243 -1.93 -12.41 -9.20
C TYR A 243 -2.12 -13.76 -9.90
N ALA A 244 -2.23 -13.71 -11.24
CA ALA A 244 -2.25 -14.88 -12.11
C ALA A 244 -0.92 -15.67 -12.07
N GLU A 245 -0.90 -16.82 -12.75
CA GLU A 245 0.31 -17.64 -12.85
C GLU A 245 1.48 -16.91 -13.55
N GLY A 246 2.69 -17.11 -13.04
CA GLY A 246 3.90 -16.43 -13.50
C GLY A 246 4.65 -15.76 -12.35
N PRO A 247 5.64 -14.89 -12.66
CA PRO A 247 6.57 -14.37 -11.67
C PRO A 247 5.89 -13.64 -10.52
N ALA A 248 4.85 -12.83 -10.78
CA ALA A 248 4.21 -11.99 -9.76
C ALA A 248 3.44 -12.73 -8.64
N ARG A 249 3.15 -14.03 -8.77
CA ARG A 249 2.36 -14.77 -7.76
C ARG A 249 2.89 -14.64 -6.32
N PRO A 250 4.21 -14.71 -6.03
CA PRO A 250 4.78 -14.61 -4.67
C PRO A 250 4.93 -13.17 -4.14
N THR A 251 4.65 -12.13 -4.94
CA THR A 251 4.52 -10.75 -4.45
C THR A 251 3.07 -10.35 -4.16
N GLY A 252 2.13 -11.31 -4.17
CA GLY A 252 0.78 -11.12 -3.67
C GLY A 252 0.71 -10.87 -2.16
N GLY A 253 -0.50 -10.76 -1.63
CA GLY A 253 -0.75 -10.48 -0.21
C GLY A 253 -2.20 -10.05 0.01
N ALA A 254 -2.62 -9.85 1.26
CA ALA A 254 -3.90 -9.20 1.58
C ALA A 254 -3.77 -8.46 2.91
N ALA A 255 -4.37 -7.27 3.04
CA ALA A 255 -4.76 -6.79 4.36
C ALA A 255 -5.95 -5.83 4.36
N ALA A 256 -6.59 -5.74 5.52
CA ALA A 256 -7.37 -4.58 5.94
C ALA A 256 -6.74 -3.95 7.20
N VAL A 257 -6.64 -2.62 7.19
CA VAL A 257 -6.21 -1.75 8.29
C VAL A 257 -7.32 -0.75 8.58
N ALA A 258 -7.73 -0.59 9.84
CA ALA A 258 -8.54 0.55 10.27
C ALA A 258 -7.71 1.52 11.10
N MET A 259 -7.92 2.83 10.88
CA MET A 259 -7.27 3.93 11.60
C MET A 259 -8.31 4.95 12.06
N LEU A 260 -8.39 5.18 13.37
CA LEU A 260 -9.26 6.21 13.95
C LEU A 260 -8.55 7.58 13.93
N ILE A 261 -9.30 8.65 13.64
CA ILE A 261 -8.80 9.97 13.26
C ILE A 261 -9.45 11.02 14.18
N GLY A 262 -8.64 11.85 14.85
CA GLY A 262 -9.12 12.88 15.76
C GLY A 262 -7.99 13.66 16.45
N PRO A 263 -8.32 14.65 17.29
CA PRO A 263 -7.36 15.53 17.96
C PRO A 263 -6.63 14.87 19.14
N ASN A 264 -5.56 15.54 19.62
CA ASN A 264 -4.78 15.14 20.80
C ASN A 264 -4.17 13.73 20.72
N ALA A 265 -3.81 13.29 19.51
CA ALA A 265 -3.41 11.92 19.26
C ALA A 265 -1.90 11.68 19.52
N PRO A 266 -1.45 10.43 19.75
CA PRO A 266 -0.03 10.12 19.94
C PRO A 266 0.79 10.13 18.63
N ILE A 267 0.14 10.24 17.47
CA ILE A 267 0.72 10.11 16.12
C ILE A 267 0.36 11.36 15.30
N CYS A 268 0.93 12.50 15.69
CA CYS A 268 0.58 13.82 15.18
C CYS A 268 1.05 14.04 13.73
N PHE A 269 0.15 14.25 12.77
CA PHE A 269 0.56 14.60 11.39
C PHE A 269 1.18 15.99 11.34
N GLU A 270 2.35 16.11 10.70
CA GLU A 270 3.03 17.39 10.60
C GLU A 270 2.63 18.08 9.29
N SER A 271 1.46 18.73 9.26
CA SER A 271 0.73 19.14 8.04
C SER A 271 1.52 19.99 7.03
N LYS A 272 2.63 20.61 7.44
CA LYS A 272 3.55 21.37 6.56
C LYS A 272 4.66 20.52 5.90
N TYR A 273 5.00 19.34 6.43
CA TYR A 273 6.04 18.45 5.90
C TYR A 273 5.44 17.39 4.97
N ARG A 274 4.82 17.86 3.88
CA ARG A 274 4.23 17.01 2.84
C ARG A 274 4.76 17.38 1.46
N GLY A 275 5.24 16.40 0.71
CA GLY A 275 5.67 16.52 -0.69
C GLY A 275 4.93 15.51 -1.56
N THR A 276 3.96 15.97 -2.35
CA THR A 276 3.17 15.15 -3.29
C THR A 276 3.74 15.25 -4.70
N HIS A 277 3.82 14.13 -5.42
CA HIS A 277 4.11 14.07 -6.85
C HIS A 277 3.12 13.13 -7.55
N MET A 278 2.50 13.62 -8.62
CA MET A 278 1.56 12.89 -9.47
C MET A 278 1.97 13.13 -10.92
N SER A 279 1.81 12.11 -11.78
CA SER A 279 2.16 12.19 -13.21
C SER A 279 1.40 11.12 -13.98
N HIS A 280 1.07 11.37 -15.25
CA HIS A 280 0.47 10.34 -16.10
C HIS A 280 1.56 9.38 -16.62
N VAL A 281 1.52 8.12 -16.16
CA VAL A 281 2.41 7.05 -16.61
C VAL A 281 1.67 5.72 -16.76
N TYR A 282 2.30 4.79 -17.47
CA TYR A 282 1.82 3.40 -17.65
C TYR A 282 2.81 2.41 -17.02
N ASP A 283 3.23 2.67 -15.78
CA ASP A 283 4.17 1.84 -15.03
C ASP A 283 3.48 0.55 -14.53
N PHE A 284 2.44 0.64 -13.70
CA PHE A 284 1.55 -0.47 -13.39
C PHE A 284 0.10 -0.10 -13.65
N TYR A 285 -0.46 -0.84 -14.58
CA TYR A 285 -1.86 -0.92 -14.98
C TYR A 285 -2.09 -2.38 -15.39
N LYS A 286 -3.32 -2.86 -15.40
CA LYS A 286 -3.62 -4.30 -15.40
C LYS A 286 -3.63 -4.93 -16.82
N PRO A 287 -2.47 -5.02 -17.52
CA PRO A 287 -2.25 -6.18 -18.40
C PRO A 287 -0.83 -6.82 -18.41
N ASN A 288 0.20 -6.37 -17.69
CA ASN A 288 1.48 -7.13 -17.63
C ASN A 288 2.44 -6.83 -16.43
N LEU A 289 3.13 -7.88 -15.94
CA LEU A 289 3.65 -8.03 -14.56
C LEU A 289 5.13 -8.49 -14.48
N ALA A 290 6.04 -7.97 -15.32
CA ALA A 290 7.32 -8.62 -15.62
C ALA A 290 8.59 -8.14 -14.86
N SER A 291 8.50 -7.70 -13.59
CA SER A 291 9.69 -7.38 -12.77
C SER A 291 9.39 -7.33 -11.27
N GLU A 292 10.22 -7.99 -10.45
CA GLU A 292 10.11 -8.02 -8.99
C GLU A 292 11.51 -7.97 -8.34
N TYR A 293 11.71 -7.12 -7.32
CA TYR A 293 12.94 -7.00 -6.52
C TYR A 293 12.62 -6.29 -5.18
N PRO A 294 13.54 -6.24 -4.18
CA PRO A 294 13.25 -5.65 -2.86
C PRO A 294 13.29 -4.11 -2.94
N LEU A 295 12.19 -3.51 -3.41
CA LEU A 295 12.14 -2.09 -3.74
C LEU A 295 12.29 -1.15 -2.52
N VAL A 296 11.99 -1.61 -1.30
CA VAL A 296 12.13 -0.80 -0.08
C VAL A 296 13.60 -0.45 0.22
N GLN A 297 14.49 -1.44 0.21
CA GLN A 297 15.92 -1.21 0.46
C GLN A 297 16.56 -0.39 -0.67
N LYS A 298 16.19 -0.66 -1.92
CA LYS A 298 16.62 0.10 -3.11
C LYS A 298 16.15 1.56 -3.07
N GLY A 299 14.89 1.78 -2.65
CA GLY A 299 14.30 3.11 -2.49
C GLY A 299 15.02 3.92 -1.42
N PHE A 300 15.33 3.33 -0.26
CA PHE A 300 16.07 4.04 0.78
C PHE A 300 17.52 4.34 0.37
N ALA A 301 18.21 3.36 -0.22
CA ALA A 301 19.54 3.57 -0.79
C ALA A 301 19.54 4.73 -1.80
N ARG A 302 18.51 4.83 -2.65
CA ARG A 302 18.37 5.94 -3.59
C ARG A 302 18.01 7.28 -2.93
N LEU A 303 17.21 7.29 -1.86
CA LEU A 303 16.95 8.49 -1.07
C LEU A 303 18.26 9.03 -0.47
N TYR A 304 19.07 8.16 0.12
CA TYR A 304 20.36 8.51 0.71
C TYR A 304 21.36 9.04 -0.34
N PHE A 305 21.39 8.45 -1.55
CA PHE A 305 22.16 9.00 -2.67
C PHE A 305 21.64 10.38 -3.13
N ASN A 306 20.33 10.61 -3.17
CA ASN A 306 19.77 11.92 -3.50
C ASN A 306 20.13 12.98 -2.43
N ASP A 307 20.17 12.61 -1.15
CA ASP A 307 20.55 13.51 -0.05
C ASP A 307 22.08 13.78 -0.01
N PHE A 308 22.90 12.85 -0.53
CA PHE A 308 24.30 13.10 -0.87
C PHE A 308 24.46 14.08 -2.05
N LEU A 309 23.73 13.90 -3.15
CA LEU A 309 23.75 14.82 -4.29
C LEU A 309 23.31 16.25 -3.92
N ARG A 310 22.44 16.38 -2.91
CA ARG A 310 22.02 17.67 -2.32
C ARG A 310 23.03 18.26 -1.33
N ASN A 311 24.18 17.61 -1.12
CA ASN A 311 25.21 17.93 -0.13
C ASN A 311 24.64 18.22 1.28
N THR A 312 23.69 17.39 1.73
CA THR A 312 23.16 17.50 3.09
C THR A 312 24.27 17.23 4.13
N SER A 313 24.20 17.91 5.28
CA SER A 313 25.22 17.86 6.34
C SER A 313 25.28 16.55 7.14
N VAL A 314 24.72 15.46 6.59
CA VAL A 314 24.47 14.17 7.25
C VAL A 314 25.37 13.06 6.69
N VAL A 315 26.10 13.32 5.59
CA VAL A 315 26.87 12.31 4.87
C VAL A 315 28.34 12.32 5.29
N GLU A 316 28.78 11.22 5.91
CA GLU A 316 30.15 10.98 6.38
C GLU A 316 31.18 10.92 5.22
N LYS A 317 32.46 11.17 5.53
CA LYS A 317 33.52 11.36 4.50
C LYS A 317 33.74 10.12 3.62
N ASP A 318 33.78 8.94 4.21
CA ASP A 318 33.96 7.67 3.47
C ASP A 318 32.75 7.36 2.58
N VAL A 319 31.55 7.77 3.01
CA VAL A 319 30.33 7.68 2.20
C VAL A 319 30.41 8.61 1.00
N LYS A 320 30.93 9.83 1.16
CA LYS A 320 31.17 10.74 0.03
C LYS A 320 32.14 10.12 -0.97
N GLU A 321 33.28 9.61 -0.52
CA GLU A 321 34.29 8.94 -1.37
C GLU A 321 33.72 7.74 -2.15
N LYS A 322 32.77 6.99 -1.57
CA LYS A 322 32.08 5.86 -2.22
C LYS A 322 30.99 6.26 -3.23
N LEU A 323 30.39 7.44 -3.08
CA LEU A 323 29.28 7.90 -3.93
C LEU A 323 29.69 8.94 -4.99
N GLU A 324 30.80 9.66 -4.76
CA GLU A 324 31.35 10.68 -5.66
C GLU A 324 31.57 10.20 -7.11
N PRO A 325 32.04 8.96 -7.39
CA PRO A 325 32.19 8.46 -8.77
C PRO A 325 30.89 8.47 -9.59
N PHE A 326 29.72 8.43 -8.94
CA PHE A 326 28.42 8.37 -9.59
C PHE A 326 27.73 9.73 -9.75
N THR A 327 28.33 10.82 -9.24
CA THR A 327 27.78 12.20 -9.31
C THR A 327 27.56 12.71 -10.73
N LYS A 328 28.29 12.16 -11.71
CA LYS A 328 28.25 12.56 -13.13
C LYS A 328 27.21 11.78 -13.96
N LEU A 329 26.53 10.78 -13.38
CA LEU A 329 25.47 10.06 -14.06
C LEU A 329 24.23 10.95 -14.21
N SER A 330 23.63 10.98 -15.39
CA SER A 330 22.33 11.62 -15.60
C SER A 330 21.21 10.90 -14.83
N GLY A 331 20.02 11.51 -14.81
CA GLY A 331 18.83 10.96 -14.14
C GLY A 331 18.58 9.50 -14.52
N ASP A 332 18.48 9.21 -15.81
CA ASP A 332 18.17 7.85 -16.30
C ASP A 332 19.33 6.88 -16.10
N GLU A 333 20.58 7.27 -16.42
CA GLU A 333 21.76 6.44 -16.17
C GLU A 333 21.91 6.05 -14.70
N SER A 334 21.54 6.94 -13.78
CA SER A 334 21.54 6.67 -12.34
C SER A 334 20.42 5.72 -11.89
N TYR A 335 19.40 5.46 -12.72
CA TYR A 335 18.41 4.38 -12.55
C TYR A 335 18.77 3.11 -13.35
N GLU A 336 19.81 3.16 -14.18
CA GLU A 336 20.38 2.03 -14.93
C GLU A 336 21.57 1.39 -14.19
N SER A 337 22.36 2.20 -13.49
CA SER A 337 23.63 1.79 -12.86
C SER A 337 23.44 0.82 -11.68
N ARG A 338 23.74 -0.46 -11.93
CA ARG A 338 23.80 -1.51 -10.90
C ARG A 338 24.88 -1.27 -9.86
N ASP A 339 25.95 -0.57 -10.20
CA ASP A 339 27.07 -0.36 -9.29
C ASP A 339 26.81 0.84 -8.37
N LEU A 340 26.09 1.86 -8.84
CA LEU A 340 25.48 2.87 -7.96
C LEU A 340 24.45 2.21 -7.02
N GLU A 341 23.61 1.30 -7.51
CA GLU A 341 22.64 0.58 -6.65
C GLU A 341 23.35 -0.17 -5.51
N LYS A 342 24.41 -0.94 -5.80
CA LYS A 342 25.23 -1.64 -4.80
C LYS A 342 25.90 -0.68 -3.83
N ALA A 343 26.61 0.34 -4.33
CA ALA A 343 27.34 1.29 -3.50
C ALA A 343 26.40 2.02 -2.54
N SER A 344 25.26 2.51 -3.05
CA SER A 344 24.22 3.16 -2.27
C SER A 344 23.63 2.24 -1.19
N GLN A 345 23.38 0.97 -1.50
CA GLN A 345 22.90 -0.01 -0.50
C GLN A 345 23.93 -0.28 0.59
N GLN A 346 25.22 -0.39 0.24
CA GLN A 346 26.29 -0.63 1.20
C GLN A 346 26.42 0.52 2.21
N VAL A 347 26.47 1.77 1.72
CA VAL A 347 26.59 2.95 2.61
C VAL A 347 25.30 3.25 3.39
N ALA A 348 24.14 2.94 2.83
CA ALA A 348 22.86 3.13 3.53
C ALA A 348 22.55 2.02 4.55
N LYS A 349 23.27 0.88 4.55
CA LYS A 349 22.93 -0.30 5.35
C LYS A 349 22.78 -0.02 6.86
N PRO A 350 23.68 0.71 7.56
CA PRO A 350 23.52 0.98 8.99
C PRO A 350 22.27 1.80 9.30
N LEU A 351 21.97 2.80 8.46
CA LEU A 351 20.77 3.61 8.59
C LEU A 351 19.50 2.83 8.21
N TYR A 352 19.59 1.89 7.26
CA TYR A 352 18.48 0.99 6.91
C TYR A 352 18.11 0.10 8.09
N ASP A 353 19.11 -0.50 8.74
CA ASP A 353 18.91 -1.37 9.91
C ASP A 353 18.33 -0.59 11.10
N ALA A 354 18.78 0.65 11.33
CA ALA A 354 18.26 1.49 12.39
C ALA A 354 16.85 2.07 12.11
N LYS A 355 16.56 2.45 10.86
CA LYS A 355 15.42 3.34 10.51
C LYS A 355 14.34 2.70 9.64
N VAL A 356 14.63 1.59 8.96
CA VAL A 356 13.72 0.93 8.01
C VAL A 356 13.40 -0.50 8.42
N GLN A 357 14.39 -1.30 8.81
CA GLN A 357 14.20 -2.70 9.20
C GLN A 357 13.09 -2.90 10.27
N PRO A 358 12.92 -2.03 11.29
CA PRO A 358 11.80 -2.16 12.24
C PRO A 358 10.40 -2.05 11.60
N SER A 359 10.27 -1.54 10.38
CA SER A 359 9.01 -1.49 9.63
C SER A 359 8.70 -2.76 8.83
N THR A 360 9.68 -3.65 8.61
CA THR A 360 9.53 -4.71 7.61
C THR A 360 8.81 -5.96 8.12
N LEU A 361 8.50 -6.06 9.42
CA LEU A 361 7.94 -7.28 10.02
C LEU A 361 6.66 -7.76 9.31
N LEU A 362 5.61 -6.95 9.28
CA LEU A 362 4.35 -7.31 8.62
C LEU A 362 4.50 -7.41 7.08
N PRO A 363 5.13 -6.46 6.37
CA PRO A 363 5.37 -6.58 4.93
C PRO A 363 6.12 -7.84 4.46
N LYS A 364 7.06 -8.38 5.26
CA LYS A 364 7.77 -9.63 4.95
C LYS A 364 6.97 -10.89 5.31
N GLN A 365 5.97 -10.77 6.18
CA GLN A 365 5.22 -11.89 6.74
C GLN A 365 3.84 -12.07 6.09
N LEU A 366 3.36 -11.06 5.37
CA LEU A 366 2.03 -11.00 4.77
C LEU A 366 2.04 -10.74 3.25
N GLY A 367 3.18 -10.34 2.67
CA GLY A 367 3.26 -9.96 1.26
C GLY A 367 2.76 -8.53 0.97
N ASN A 368 2.37 -8.26 -0.29
CA ASN A 368 1.85 -6.95 -0.68
C ASN A 368 0.37 -6.79 -0.29
N MET A 369 0.14 -5.89 0.66
CA MET A 369 -1.17 -5.50 1.18
C MET A 369 -1.73 -4.23 0.50
N TYR A 370 -1.17 -3.85 -0.66
CA TYR A 370 -1.55 -2.71 -1.49
C TYR A 370 -1.78 -1.42 -0.68
N THR A 371 -3.00 -0.88 -0.57
CA THR A 371 -3.27 0.36 0.19
C THR A 371 -2.97 0.25 1.68
N ALA A 372 -3.03 -0.95 2.25
CA ALA A 372 -2.68 -1.21 3.64
C ALA A 372 -1.18 -1.43 3.87
N SER A 373 -0.36 -1.66 2.83
CA SER A 373 1.09 -1.99 2.96
C SER A 373 1.88 -0.96 3.78
N LEU A 374 1.69 0.33 3.51
CA LEU A 374 2.38 1.40 4.25
C LEU A 374 1.97 1.45 5.73
N TYR A 375 0.71 1.14 6.03
CA TYR A 375 0.16 1.21 7.37
C TYR A 375 0.46 -0.06 8.20
N ALA A 376 0.58 -1.22 7.55
CA ALA A 376 1.14 -2.43 8.16
C ALA A 376 2.65 -2.29 8.44
N ALA A 377 3.40 -1.61 7.56
CA ALA A 377 4.78 -1.23 7.83
C ALA A 377 4.88 -0.28 9.05
N PHE A 378 3.94 0.67 9.17
CA PHE A 378 3.87 1.58 10.32
C PHE A 378 3.46 0.88 11.62
N ALA A 379 2.48 -0.04 11.57
CA ALA A 379 2.12 -0.91 12.69
C ALA A 379 3.31 -1.77 13.17
N SER A 380 4.18 -2.21 12.24
CA SER A 380 5.44 -2.90 12.58
C SER A 380 6.40 -2.01 13.36
N VAL A 381 6.54 -0.72 12.99
CA VAL A 381 7.37 0.23 13.75
C VAL A 381 6.79 0.47 15.15
N ILE A 382 5.48 0.63 15.29
CA ILE A 382 4.83 0.79 16.60
C ILE A 382 5.07 -0.47 17.45
N HIS A 383 4.79 -1.66 16.94
CA HIS A 383 5.05 -2.93 17.62
C HIS A 383 6.52 -3.03 18.11
N ASN A 384 7.48 -2.85 17.21
CA ASN A 384 8.91 -3.02 17.48
C ASN A 384 9.55 -1.90 18.31
N LYS A 385 8.98 -0.68 18.35
CA LYS A 385 9.64 0.52 18.90
C LYS A 385 8.80 1.41 19.82
N HIS A 386 7.52 1.12 20.10
CA HIS A 386 6.61 1.99 20.89
C HIS A 386 7.24 2.64 22.14
N LYS A 387 8.08 1.91 22.89
CA LYS A 387 8.77 2.39 24.10
C LYS A 387 9.79 3.52 23.85
N THR A 388 10.28 3.69 22.62
CA THR A 388 11.32 4.65 22.23
C THR A 388 10.88 5.60 21.11
N LEU A 389 9.59 5.63 20.77
CA LEU A 389 9.06 6.48 19.69
C LEU A 389 8.66 7.88 20.15
N VAL A 390 8.43 8.12 21.45
CA VAL A 390 8.03 9.45 21.94
C VAL A 390 9.11 10.48 21.60
N GLY A 391 8.71 11.59 20.98
CA GLY A 391 9.59 12.65 20.49
C GLY A 391 10.19 12.40 19.10
N GLN A 392 10.10 11.20 18.54
CA GLN A 392 10.63 10.86 17.22
C GLN A 392 9.80 11.46 16.08
N ARG A 393 10.42 11.67 14.91
CA ARG A 393 9.70 11.91 13.65
C ARG A 393 9.67 10.62 12.84
N ILE A 394 8.52 10.25 12.29
CA ILE A 394 8.38 9.16 11.32
C ILE A 394 8.03 9.74 9.96
N VAL A 395 8.86 9.51 8.96
CA VAL A 395 8.65 9.93 7.57
C VAL A 395 8.06 8.77 6.79
N MET A 396 6.84 8.97 6.29
CA MET A 396 6.03 8.06 5.51
C MET A 396 6.20 8.40 4.02
N PHE A 397 6.22 7.40 3.13
CA PHE A 397 6.12 7.60 1.69
C PHE A 397 5.08 6.63 1.12
N SER A 398 3.99 7.19 0.59
CA SER A 398 2.95 6.45 -0.11
C SER A 398 3.15 6.55 -1.62
N TYR A 399 2.85 5.45 -2.30
CA TYR A 399 2.96 5.31 -3.74
C TYR A 399 1.81 4.44 -4.25
N GLY A 400 1.11 4.91 -5.28
CA GLY A 400 0.21 4.13 -6.11
C GLY A 400 0.56 4.42 -7.56
N SER A 401 0.63 3.38 -8.37
CA SER A 401 1.06 3.40 -9.76
C SER A 401 0.07 4.17 -10.66
N GLY A 402 0.51 4.58 -11.86
CA GLY A 402 -0.28 5.38 -12.80
C GLY A 402 0.04 6.88 -12.98
N LEU A 403 0.72 7.63 -12.09
CA LEU A 403 1.09 7.40 -10.69
C LEU A 403 0.71 8.58 -9.80
N THR A 404 0.45 8.28 -8.54
CA THR A 404 0.27 9.24 -7.45
C THR A 404 1.15 8.85 -6.26
N SER A 405 1.89 9.79 -5.70
CA SER A 405 2.80 9.55 -4.59
C SER A 405 2.86 10.74 -3.63
N THR A 406 3.12 10.48 -2.35
CA THR A 406 3.34 11.53 -1.34
C THR A 406 4.31 11.07 -0.27
N MET A 407 5.36 11.86 -0.03
CA MET A 407 6.12 11.81 1.22
C MET A 407 5.47 12.73 2.26
N PHE A 408 5.31 12.27 3.50
CA PHE A 408 4.73 13.03 4.61
C PHE A 408 5.36 12.60 5.94
N SER A 409 5.09 13.29 7.06
CA SER A 409 5.60 12.84 8.36
C SER A 409 4.63 12.98 9.53
N PHE A 410 4.86 12.13 10.53
CA PHE A 410 4.25 12.17 11.85
C PHE A 410 5.29 12.54 12.92
N LYS A 411 4.89 13.35 13.90
CA LYS A 411 5.60 13.59 15.16
C LYS A 411 4.96 12.72 16.25
N LEU A 412 5.75 11.86 16.86
CA LEU A 412 5.27 10.88 17.84
C LEU A 412 5.31 11.50 19.24
N GLN A 413 4.23 11.36 20.01
CA GLN A 413 4.04 12.06 21.30
C GLN A 413 3.54 11.12 22.42
N ASN A 414 3.55 11.62 23.66
CA ASN A 414 2.89 10.97 24.78
C ASN A 414 1.38 11.15 24.66
N GLY A 415 0.66 10.08 24.30
CA GLY A 415 -0.81 10.02 24.39
C GLY A 415 -1.28 9.37 25.69
N GLN A 416 -2.50 9.69 26.13
CA GLN A 416 -3.15 9.11 27.30
C GLN A 416 -3.97 7.86 26.94
N HIS A 417 -4.19 6.94 27.87
CA HIS A 417 -5.03 5.76 27.62
C HIS A 417 -6.47 6.16 27.24
N PRO A 418 -7.12 5.51 26.26
CA PRO A 418 -6.66 4.35 25.49
C PRO A 418 -5.77 4.68 24.27
N PHE A 419 -5.50 5.95 24.01
CA PHE A 419 -4.84 6.48 22.82
C PHE A 419 -3.34 6.73 23.05
N SER A 420 -2.59 5.68 23.41
CA SER A 420 -1.15 5.76 23.70
C SER A 420 -0.34 4.74 22.89
N LEU A 421 0.91 5.04 22.53
CA LEU A 421 1.75 4.13 21.73
C LEU A 421 1.91 2.71 22.34
N PRO A 422 2.05 2.54 23.68
CA PRO A 422 2.05 1.21 24.29
C PRO A 422 0.70 0.49 24.16
N ASN A 423 -0.42 1.19 24.31
CA ASN A 423 -1.75 0.56 24.15
C ASN A 423 -2.01 0.18 22.69
N ILE A 424 -1.61 1.03 21.73
CA ILE A 424 -1.71 0.71 20.29
C ILE A 424 -0.86 -0.53 19.95
N ALA A 425 0.36 -0.64 20.47
CA ALA A 425 1.19 -1.83 20.29
C ALA A 425 0.57 -3.11 20.91
N SER A 426 -0.08 -2.98 22.07
CA SER A 426 -0.78 -4.09 22.74
C SER A 426 -2.04 -4.53 21.99
N VAL A 427 -2.88 -3.58 21.58
CA VAL A 427 -4.16 -3.83 20.89
C VAL A 427 -3.97 -4.36 19.46
N LEU A 428 -2.91 -3.92 18.77
CA LEU A 428 -2.43 -4.50 17.51
C LEU A 428 -2.13 -5.99 17.63
N ASN A 429 -1.53 -6.38 18.76
CA ASN A 429 -1.13 -7.74 19.14
C ASN A 429 -0.41 -8.53 18.02
N VAL A 430 0.62 -7.92 17.41
CA VAL A 430 1.26 -8.45 16.19
C VAL A 430 1.84 -9.86 16.36
N SER A 431 2.51 -10.15 17.49
CA SER A 431 3.13 -11.46 17.74
C SER A 431 2.09 -12.58 17.76
N GLU A 432 1.09 -12.47 18.63
CA GLU A 432 0.03 -13.49 18.78
C GLU A 432 -0.79 -13.65 17.49
N LYS A 433 -1.02 -12.55 16.74
CA LYS A 433 -1.65 -12.62 15.40
C LYS A 433 -0.79 -13.38 14.39
N LEU A 434 0.53 -13.14 14.38
CA LEU A 434 1.45 -13.84 13.47
C LEU A 434 1.67 -15.30 13.88
N GLU A 435 1.55 -15.66 15.15
CA GLU A 435 1.65 -17.02 15.68
C GLU A 435 0.37 -17.85 15.42
N ARG A 436 -0.81 -17.24 15.52
CA ARG A 436 -2.13 -17.91 15.38
C ARG A 436 -2.58 -18.19 13.94
N ARG A 437 -1.63 -18.37 13.01
CA ARG A 437 -1.90 -18.65 11.58
C ARG A 437 -1.80 -20.16 11.31
N HIS A 438 -2.23 -20.63 10.14
CA HIS A 438 -2.27 -22.06 9.79
C HIS A 438 -1.47 -22.34 8.51
N VAL A 439 -0.67 -23.41 8.45
CA VAL A 439 0.16 -23.70 7.26
C VAL A 439 -0.68 -24.30 6.15
N VAL A 440 -0.41 -23.88 4.90
CA VAL A 440 -1.03 -24.42 3.67
C VAL A 440 0.08 -24.99 2.80
N SER A 441 -0.16 -26.06 2.06
CA SER A 441 0.81 -26.48 1.03
C SER A 441 0.72 -25.53 -0.19
N PRO A 442 1.80 -25.32 -0.96
CA PRO A 442 1.75 -24.53 -2.19
C PRO A 442 0.67 -25.00 -3.18
N GLU A 443 0.42 -26.32 -3.24
CA GLU A 443 -0.63 -26.93 -4.06
C GLU A 443 -2.03 -26.44 -3.61
N LYS A 444 -2.32 -26.49 -2.31
CA LYS A 444 -3.62 -26.08 -1.77
C LYS A 444 -3.83 -24.56 -1.83
N PHE A 445 -2.74 -23.78 -1.78
CA PHE A 445 -2.76 -22.36 -2.12
C PHE A 445 -3.13 -22.14 -3.60
N VAL A 446 -2.50 -22.85 -4.55
CA VAL A 446 -2.79 -22.75 -5.99
C VAL A 446 -4.21 -23.23 -6.33
N GLU A 447 -4.73 -24.28 -5.67
CA GLU A 447 -6.15 -24.66 -5.73
C GLU A 447 -7.07 -23.50 -5.31
N THR A 448 -6.74 -22.85 -4.18
CA THR A 448 -7.53 -21.73 -3.66
C THR A 448 -7.51 -20.55 -4.62
N LEU A 449 -6.36 -20.20 -5.21
CA LEU A 449 -6.31 -19.12 -6.21
C LEU A 449 -7.17 -19.40 -7.43
N LYS A 450 -7.21 -20.65 -7.91
CA LYS A 450 -8.08 -21.07 -9.03
C LYS A 450 -9.57 -20.98 -8.65
N LEU A 451 -9.93 -21.35 -7.41
CA LEU A 451 -11.28 -21.13 -6.90
C LEU A 451 -11.63 -19.64 -6.85
N MET A 452 -10.72 -18.79 -6.35
CA MET A 452 -10.93 -17.33 -6.28
C MET A 452 -11.05 -16.68 -7.66
N GLU A 453 -10.28 -17.14 -8.66
CA GLU A 453 -10.44 -16.74 -10.06
C GLU A 453 -11.84 -17.07 -10.59
N HIS A 454 -12.39 -18.25 -10.26
CA HIS A 454 -13.78 -18.61 -10.58
C HIS A 454 -14.84 -17.84 -9.77
N ARG A 455 -14.53 -17.31 -8.58
CA ARG A 455 -15.45 -16.45 -7.81
C ARG A 455 -15.38 -14.97 -8.22
N TYR A 456 -14.29 -14.51 -8.84
CA TYR A 456 -14.07 -13.10 -9.12
C TYR A 456 -15.05 -12.57 -10.17
N GLY A 457 -15.89 -11.60 -9.79
CA GLY A 457 -16.98 -11.09 -10.64
C GLY A 457 -18.10 -12.09 -10.92
N ALA A 458 -18.12 -13.24 -10.23
CA ALA A 458 -19.18 -14.23 -10.33
C ALA A 458 -20.38 -13.88 -9.45
N LYS A 459 -21.44 -14.69 -9.58
CA LYS A 459 -22.69 -14.61 -8.83
C LYS A 459 -23.38 -15.96 -8.77
N ASP A 460 -24.48 -16.04 -8.03
CA ASP A 460 -25.30 -17.24 -7.87
C ASP A 460 -24.50 -18.42 -7.29
N PHE A 461 -23.79 -18.16 -6.18
CA PHE A 461 -22.99 -19.16 -5.49
C PHE A 461 -22.99 -19.00 -3.98
N GLU A 462 -22.88 -20.12 -3.27
CA GLU A 462 -22.46 -20.17 -1.87
C GLU A 462 -20.95 -20.40 -1.76
N THR A 463 -20.35 -19.91 -0.68
CA THR A 463 -18.96 -20.17 -0.33
C THR A 463 -18.83 -21.56 0.31
N SER A 464 -17.60 -22.02 0.56
CA SER A 464 -17.36 -23.22 1.38
C SER A 464 -17.96 -23.15 2.79
N ARG A 465 -18.26 -21.94 3.29
CA ARG A 465 -18.65 -21.63 4.68
C ARG A 465 -17.68 -22.22 5.73
N ASP A 466 -16.44 -22.56 5.36
CA ASP A 466 -15.44 -23.09 6.30
C ASP A 466 -14.92 -21.98 7.22
N THR A 467 -15.58 -21.83 8.37
CA THR A 467 -15.19 -20.88 9.40
C THR A 467 -14.23 -21.47 10.43
N ASN A 468 -13.84 -22.76 10.34
CA ASN A 468 -13.03 -23.43 11.36
C ASN A 468 -11.75 -22.64 11.65
N LEU A 469 -11.10 -22.22 10.58
CA LEU A 469 -9.85 -21.48 10.60
C LEU A 469 -10.03 -19.97 10.78
N LEU A 470 -11.25 -19.41 10.83
CA LEU A 470 -11.45 -18.00 11.15
C LEU A 470 -11.34 -17.75 12.67
N THR A 471 -10.96 -16.53 13.06
CA THR A 471 -10.99 -16.15 14.49
C THR A 471 -12.41 -15.83 14.96
N PRO A 472 -12.75 -16.09 16.24
CA PRO A 472 -14.03 -15.70 16.81
C PRO A 472 -14.25 -14.18 16.64
N GLY A 473 -15.41 -13.80 16.11
CA GLY A 473 -15.75 -12.41 15.78
C GLY A 473 -15.34 -11.92 14.38
N THR A 474 -14.64 -12.71 13.56
CA THR A 474 -14.36 -12.41 12.14
C THR A 474 -15.64 -12.47 11.30
N PHE A 475 -15.80 -11.53 10.36
CA PHE A 475 -16.83 -11.56 9.33
C PHE A 475 -16.38 -12.36 8.12
N TYR A 476 -17.32 -13.07 7.49
CA TYR A 476 -17.06 -13.93 6.34
C TYR A 476 -18.21 -13.90 5.33
N LEU A 477 -17.89 -14.13 4.06
CA LEU A 477 -18.84 -14.22 2.96
C LEU A 477 -19.59 -15.57 3.02
N VAL A 478 -20.92 -15.52 3.02
CA VAL A 478 -21.80 -16.69 3.04
C VAL A 478 -22.17 -17.10 1.61
N ASN A 479 -22.67 -16.15 0.83
CA ASN A 479 -23.10 -16.36 -0.54
C ASN A 479 -23.14 -15.04 -1.33
N VAL A 480 -23.19 -15.17 -2.65
CA VAL A 480 -23.48 -14.10 -3.60
C VAL A 480 -24.66 -14.55 -4.45
N ASP A 481 -25.79 -13.85 -4.40
CA ASP A 481 -27.01 -14.29 -5.09
C ASP A 481 -26.99 -14.01 -6.60
N SER A 482 -28.05 -14.42 -7.29
CA SER A 482 -28.25 -14.21 -8.74
C SER A 482 -28.32 -12.73 -9.17
N MET A 483 -28.35 -11.79 -8.23
CA MET A 483 -28.34 -10.33 -8.44
C MET A 483 -27.03 -9.67 -7.98
N TYR A 484 -25.96 -10.45 -7.75
CA TYR A 484 -24.65 -10.02 -7.25
C TYR A 484 -24.67 -9.48 -5.79
N ARG A 485 -25.78 -9.62 -5.06
CA ARG A 485 -25.85 -9.17 -3.66
C ARG A 485 -25.04 -10.14 -2.79
N ARG A 486 -24.12 -9.60 -2.00
CA ARG A 486 -23.25 -10.35 -1.09
C ARG A 486 -23.88 -10.39 0.30
N TYR A 487 -23.82 -11.54 0.95
CA TYR A 487 -24.34 -11.75 2.30
C TYR A 487 -23.19 -12.18 3.21
N TYR A 488 -23.07 -11.50 4.35
CA TYR A 488 -22.00 -11.72 5.32
C TYR A 488 -22.58 -12.22 6.63
N ALA A 489 -21.85 -13.13 7.27
CA ALA A 489 -22.09 -13.56 8.64
C ALA A 489 -20.82 -13.32 9.47
N ARG A 490 -20.94 -13.49 10.78
CA ARG A 490 -19.85 -13.31 11.73
C ARG A 490 -19.65 -14.58 12.52
N LYS A 491 -18.41 -15.07 12.63
CA LYS A 491 -18.10 -16.24 13.46
C LYS A 491 -18.41 -15.91 14.92
N ASN A 492 -19.18 -16.79 15.57
CA ASN A 492 -19.58 -16.62 16.97
C ASN A 492 -18.37 -16.49 17.90
N VAL A 493 -18.57 -15.79 19.02
CA VAL A 493 -17.56 -15.69 20.09
C VAL A 493 -17.65 -16.88 21.05
N GLU A 494 -18.79 -17.57 21.08
CA GLU A 494 -19.18 -18.57 22.08
C GLU A 494 -19.14 -20.00 21.53
N GLU A 495 -18.00 -20.40 20.94
CA GLU A 495 -17.74 -21.79 20.54
C GLU A 495 -16.44 -22.34 21.19
N ALA A 496 -16.26 -22.03 22.48
CA ALA A 496 -15.28 -22.71 23.33
C ALA A 496 -15.95 -23.68 24.34
N THR A 497 -17.26 -23.54 24.58
CA THR A 497 -18.05 -24.37 25.53
C THR A 497 -19.50 -24.52 25.06
N HIS A 498 -19.83 -25.72 24.57
CA HIS A 498 -21.17 -26.16 24.12
C HIS A 498 -21.77 -25.35 22.95
N GLY A 499 -22.58 -26.03 22.12
CA GLY A 499 -23.16 -25.41 20.93
C GLY A 499 -24.59 -25.87 20.69
N GLU A 500 -25.39 -24.96 20.14
CA GLU A 500 -26.59 -25.22 19.36
C GLU A 500 -26.79 -24.06 18.36
N ASN A 501 -27.34 -24.33 17.17
CA ASN A 501 -27.33 -23.37 16.07
C ASN A 501 -28.44 -22.31 16.19
N GLY A 502 -28.05 -21.03 16.29
CA GLY A 502 -28.95 -19.88 16.13
C GLY A 502 -28.70 -19.15 14.81
N SER A 503 -29.65 -19.22 13.86
CA SER A 503 -29.56 -18.48 12.60
C SER A 503 -30.26 -17.12 12.67
N LEU A 504 -29.51 -16.03 12.51
CA LEU A 504 -30.07 -14.70 12.27
C LEU A 504 -30.59 -14.62 10.82
N ALA A 505 -31.85 -14.20 10.66
CA ALA A 505 -32.49 -13.95 9.38
C ALA A 505 -32.91 -12.48 9.30
N ASN A 506 -32.29 -11.72 8.40
CA ASN A 506 -32.64 -10.32 8.17
C ASN A 506 -33.89 -10.25 7.26
N GLY A 507 -34.87 -9.44 7.66
CA GLY A 507 -36.10 -9.23 6.90
C GLY A 507 -36.13 -7.88 6.17
N HIS A 508 -36.79 -7.88 5.01
CA HIS A 508 -37.04 -6.77 4.07
C HIS A 508 -35.86 -6.35 3.18
#